data_AF-A0A9D4K2M0-F1
#
_entry.id   AF-A0A9D4K2M0-F1
#
_cell.length_a   1.000
_cell.length_b   1.000
_cell.length_c   1.000
_cell.angle_alpha   90.00
_cell.angle_beta   90.00
_cell.angle_gamma   90.00
#
_symmetry.space_group_name_H-M   'P 1'
#
loop_
_entity.id
_entity.type
_entity.pdbx_description
1 polymer ?
#
loop_
_entity_poly.entity_id
_entity_poly.type
_entity_poly.pdbx_seq_one_letter_code
_entity_poly.pdbx_strand_id
1 'polypeptide(L)'
;MPYKATIESTLRNFQYKYIHRIIATNKYLFKCKLSNSNLCDFCSENIETIEHLFWECKHIQPIWNQLISFLEQHQLNVKLSLLNVSFGINSLKSIDCNNIVNFMVILMKYFILNMKYKKQVPNFSCFVHSLKLKIQIEKEIALSNYTLHIFEQKWNRIKFS
;
A
#
# COMPACT_ATOMS: atom_id res chain seq x y z
N MET A 1 4.05 13.06 -1.50
CA MET A 1 4.68 12.32 -0.38
C MET A 1 5.53 11.07 -0.73
N PRO A 2 5.72 10.59 -1.99
CA PRO A 2 6.40 9.30 -2.20
C PRO A 2 7.90 9.29 -1.85
N TYR A 3 8.59 10.43 -2.03
CA TYR A 3 10.04 10.51 -1.80
C TYR A 3 10.47 10.32 -0.34
N LYS A 4 9.64 10.72 0.62
CA LYS A 4 9.94 10.62 2.05
C LYS A 4 9.58 9.26 2.65
N ALA A 5 8.60 8.55 2.06
CA ALA A 5 8.08 7.31 2.61
C ALA A 5 8.92 6.07 2.24
N THR A 6 9.50 6.03 1.04
CA THR A 6 10.30 4.89 0.56
C THR A 6 11.48 5.34 -0.28
N ILE A 7 12.58 4.59 -0.25
CA ILE A 7 13.70 4.75 -1.19
C ILE A 7 13.47 3.99 -2.51
N GLU A 8 12.50 3.06 -2.53
CA GLU A 8 12.24 2.20 -3.69
C GLU A 8 11.59 2.97 -4.84
N SER A 9 12.27 3.03 -5.98
CA SER A 9 11.81 3.71 -7.20
C SER A 9 10.49 3.14 -7.72
N THR A 10 10.28 1.83 -7.63
CA THR A 10 9.05 1.14 -8.04
C THR A 10 7.83 1.65 -7.29
N LEU A 11 7.90 1.71 -5.95
CA LEU A 11 6.80 2.20 -5.11
C LEU A 11 6.56 3.70 -5.31
N ARG A 12 7.62 4.49 -5.53
CA ARG A 12 7.50 5.92 -5.86
C ARG A 12 6.77 6.13 -7.19
N ASN A 13 7.16 5.40 -8.23
CA ASN A 13 6.54 5.46 -9.55
C ASN A 13 5.07 4.99 -9.49
N PHE A 14 4.80 3.89 -8.76
CA PHE A 14 3.44 3.45 -8.52
C PHE A 14 2.58 4.54 -7.86
N GLN A 15 3.06 5.15 -6.77
CA GLN A 15 2.32 6.21 -6.08
C GLN A 15 2.07 7.43 -6.98
N TYR A 16 3.04 7.78 -7.83
CA TYR A 16 2.86 8.82 -8.85
C TYR A 16 1.73 8.44 -9.82
N LYS A 17 1.78 7.24 -10.41
CA LYS A 17 0.72 6.75 -11.30
C LYS A 17 -0.65 6.70 -10.63
N TYR A 18 -0.70 6.32 -9.35
CA TYR A 18 -1.93 6.32 -8.54
C TYR A 18 -2.52 7.73 -8.43
N ILE A 19 -1.73 8.71 -7.98
CA ILE A 19 -2.20 10.09 -7.77
C ILE A 19 -2.67 10.72 -9.09
N HIS A 20 -1.94 10.49 -10.18
CA HIS A 20 -2.27 11.01 -11.50
C HIS A 20 -3.34 10.19 -12.24
N ARG A 21 -3.95 9.20 -11.58
CA ARG A 21 -5.00 8.34 -12.14
C ARG A 21 -4.59 7.60 -13.43
N ILE A 22 -3.31 7.25 -13.55
CA ILE A 22 -2.71 6.56 -14.70
C ILE A 22 -2.90 5.03 -14.61
N ILE A 23 -3.28 4.51 -13.44
CA ILE A 23 -3.49 3.07 -13.24
C ILE A 23 -4.65 2.59 -14.11
N ALA A 24 -4.40 1.55 -14.91
CA ALA A 24 -5.39 0.94 -15.79
C ALA A 24 -6.42 0.14 -14.96
N THR A 25 -7.60 0.73 -14.75
CA THR A 25 -8.75 0.05 -14.17
C THR A 25 -9.65 -0.53 -15.26
N ASN A 26 -10.50 -1.49 -14.91
CA ASN A 26 -11.40 -2.11 -15.88
C ASN A 26 -12.39 -1.09 -16.48
N LYS A 27 -12.79 -0.05 -15.74
CA LYS A 27 -13.53 1.10 -16.31
C LYS A 27 -12.79 1.75 -17.47
N TYR A 28 -11.49 2.01 -17.30
CA TYR A 28 -10.66 2.62 -18.35
C TYR A 28 -10.44 1.66 -19.52
N LEU A 29 -10.08 0.41 -19.23
CA LEU A 29 -9.83 -0.62 -20.25
C LEU A 29 -11.07 -0.90 -21.10
N PHE A 30 -12.25 -0.97 -20.48
CA PHE A 30 -13.52 -1.13 -21.19
C PHE A 30 -13.81 0.05 -22.11
N LYS A 31 -13.58 1.29 -21.65
CA LYS A 31 -13.72 2.50 -22.49
C LYS A 31 -12.79 2.46 -23.71
N CYS A 32 -11.58 1.93 -23.54
CA CYS A 32 -10.61 1.72 -24.62
C CYS A 32 -10.88 0.48 -25.49
N LYS A 33 -11.94 -0.29 -25.22
CA LYS A 33 -12.25 -1.57 -25.89
C LYS A 33 -11.12 -2.63 -25.76
N LEU A 34 -10.37 -2.55 -24.66
CA LEU A 34 -9.30 -3.50 -24.30
C LEU A 34 -9.74 -4.55 -23.27
N SER A 35 -10.92 -4.37 -22.67
CA SER A 35 -11.56 -5.33 -21.76
C SER A 35 -13.02 -5.51 -22.16
N ASN A 36 -13.53 -6.74 -21.98
CA ASN A 36 -14.93 -7.08 -22.24
C ASN A 36 -15.87 -6.68 -21.08
N SER A 37 -15.31 -6.31 -19.92
CA SER A 37 -16.08 -5.89 -18.74
C SER A 37 -15.40 -4.71 -18.05
N ASN A 38 -16.22 -3.84 -17.47
CA ASN A 38 -15.79 -2.74 -16.62
C ASN A 38 -15.89 -3.05 -15.12
N LEU A 39 -16.37 -4.25 -14.76
CA LEU A 39 -16.57 -4.68 -13.38
C LEU A 39 -15.23 -4.96 -12.68
N CYS A 40 -15.22 -4.80 -11.37
CA CYS A 40 -14.07 -5.08 -10.50
C CYS A 40 -13.70 -6.56 -10.51
N ASP A 41 -12.41 -6.84 -10.69
CA ASP A 41 -11.89 -8.22 -10.72
C ASP A 41 -12.05 -8.94 -9.37
N PHE A 42 -12.24 -8.20 -8.26
CA PHE A 42 -12.39 -8.79 -6.94
C PHE A 42 -13.84 -9.12 -6.56
N CYS A 43 -14.77 -8.19 -6.77
CA CYS A 43 -16.17 -8.38 -6.36
C CYS A 43 -17.11 -8.72 -7.51
N SER A 44 -16.73 -8.45 -8.76
CA SER A 44 -17.56 -8.63 -9.96
C SER A 44 -18.96 -7.98 -9.89
N GLU A 45 -19.16 -7.02 -8.99
CA GLU A 45 -20.47 -6.38 -8.75
C GLU A 45 -20.49 -4.91 -9.13
N ASN A 46 -19.39 -4.20 -8.86
CA ASN A 46 -19.28 -2.75 -9.08
C ASN A 46 -18.27 -2.43 -10.19
N ILE A 47 -18.46 -1.28 -10.83
CA ILE A 47 -17.52 -0.76 -11.82
C ILE A 47 -16.16 -0.50 -11.17
N GLU A 48 -15.09 -1.00 -11.77
CA GLU A 48 -13.72 -0.82 -11.28
C GLU A 48 -13.20 0.60 -11.56
N THR A 49 -13.45 1.52 -10.64
CA THR A 49 -12.74 2.79 -10.53
C THR A 49 -11.47 2.63 -9.68
N ILE A 50 -10.65 3.68 -9.61
CA ILE A 50 -9.47 3.68 -8.71
C ILE A 50 -9.96 3.65 -7.26
N GLU A 51 -10.97 4.46 -6.95
CA GLU A 51 -11.61 4.51 -5.63
C GLU A 51 -12.16 3.14 -5.23
N HIS A 52 -12.83 2.45 -6.16
CA HIS A 52 -13.35 1.12 -5.89
C HIS A 52 -12.25 0.08 -5.68
N LEU A 53 -11.28 0.03 -6.59
CA LEU A 53 -10.20 -0.95 -6.56
C LEU A 53 -9.33 -0.84 -5.30
N PHE A 54 -9.04 0.39 -4.84
CA PHE A 54 -8.10 0.60 -3.74
C PHE A 54 -8.78 0.90 -2.39
N TRP A 55 -10.08 1.17 -2.36
CA TRP A 55 -10.78 1.52 -1.13
C TRP A 55 -12.16 0.87 -1.03
N GLU A 56 -13.11 1.19 -1.91
CA GLU A 56 -14.54 0.91 -1.66
C GLU A 56 -14.93 -0.57 -1.82
N CYS A 57 -14.11 -1.39 -2.50
CA CYS A 57 -14.43 -2.80 -2.71
C CYS A 57 -14.59 -3.56 -1.38
N LYS A 58 -15.67 -4.35 -1.29
CA LYS A 58 -15.99 -5.18 -0.12
C LYS A 58 -14.91 -6.20 0.26
N HIS A 59 -14.07 -6.60 -0.69
CA HIS A 59 -12.94 -7.49 -0.45
C HIS A 59 -11.66 -6.75 -0.02
N ILE A 60 -11.62 -5.43 -0.20
CA ILE A 60 -10.47 -4.57 0.11
C ILE A 60 -10.62 -3.92 1.50
N GLN A 61 -11.84 -3.54 1.88
CA GLN A 61 -12.13 -2.97 3.21
C GLN A 61 -11.62 -3.84 4.39
N PRO A 62 -11.82 -5.17 4.42
CA PRO A 62 -11.30 -6.01 5.50
C PRO A 62 -9.78 -5.93 5.67
N ILE A 63 -9.04 -5.76 4.58
CA ILE A 63 -7.58 -5.73 4.57
C ILE A 63 -7.07 -4.39 5.12
N TRP A 64 -7.76 -3.29 4.81
CA TRP A 64 -7.49 -2.00 5.45
C TRP A 64 -7.76 -2.05 6.95
N ASN A 65 -8.83 -2.71 7.38
CA ASN A 65 -9.11 -2.90 8.82
C ASN A 65 -8.02 -3.72 9.50
N GLN A 66 -7.54 -4.79 8.86
CA GLN A 66 -6.42 -5.58 9.38
C GLN A 66 -5.11 -4.77 9.45
N LEU A 67 -4.87 -3.87 8.48
CA LEU A 67 -3.75 -2.93 8.55
C LEU A 67 -3.88 -1.96 9.72
N ILE A 68 -5.09 -1.44 9.99
CA ILE A 68 -5.35 -0.58 11.15
C ILE A 68 -5.03 -1.34 12.44
N SER A 69 -5.57 -2.56 12.62
CA SER A 69 -5.30 -3.36 13.81
C SER A 69 -3.81 -3.68 13.98
N PHE A 70 -3.10 -3.97 12.89
CA PHE A 70 -1.65 -4.18 12.91
C PHE A 70 -0.89 -2.91 13.33
N LEU A 71 -1.29 -1.74 12.85
CA LEU A 71 -0.68 -0.47 13.23
C LEU A 71 -0.95 -0.14 14.71
N GLU A 72 -2.16 -0.38 15.20
CA GLU A 72 -2.54 -0.19 16.61
C GLU A 72 -1.71 -1.06 17.56
N GLN A 73 -1.45 -2.32 17.19
CA GLN A 73 -0.55 -3.22 17.93
C GLN A 73 0.88 -2.65 18.06
N HIS A 74 1.30 -1.81 17.13
CA HIS A 74 2.59 -1.11 17.13
C HIS A 74 2.51 0.34 17.64
N GLN A 75 1.42 0.72 18.32
CA GLN A 75 1.19 2.07 18.85
C GLN A 75 1.17 3.17 17.75
N LEU A 76 0.80 2.80 16.53
CA LEU A 76 0.66 3.71 15.38
C LEU A 76 -0.83 3.98 15.11
N ASN A 77 -1.48 4.66 16.05
CA ASN A 77 -2.93 4.90 15.98
C ASN A 77 -3.27 5.91 14.88
N VAL A 78 -3.84 5.43 13.77
CA VAL A 78 -4.25 6.25 12.63
C VAL A 78 -5.64 5.89 12.17
N LYS A 79 -6.38 6.91 11.72
CA LYS A 79 -7.63 6.69 10.99
C LYS A 79 -7.34 6.69 9.50
N LEU A 80 -7.65 5.58 8.84
CA LEU A 80 -7.57 5.51 7.38
C LEU A 80 -8.88 6.01 6.76
N SER A 81 -8.74 6.80 5.71
CA SER A 81 -9.82 7.28 4.86
C SER A 81 -9.34 7.27 3.41
N LEU A 82 -10.25 7.31 2.44
CA LEU A 82 -9.88 7.40 1.03
C LEU A 82 -8.89 8.54 0.75
N LEU A 83 -9.10 9.71 1.38
CA LEU A 83 -8.23 10.88 1.23
C LEU A 83 -6.82 10.60 1.76
N ASN A 84 -6.71 10.13 3.00
CA ASN A 84 -5.41 9.89 3.63
C ASN A 84 -4.67 8.72 2.98
N VAL A 85 -5.37 7.68 2.56
CA VAL A 85 -4.79 6.57 1.79
C VAL A 85 -4.28 7.05 0.42
N SER A 86 -4.97 8.02 -0.18
CA SER A 86 -4.60 8.54 -1.50
C SER A 86 -3.41 9.48 -1.45
N PHE A 87 -3.45 10.48 -0.56
CA PHE A 87 -2.52 11.60 -0.54
C PHE A 87 -1.43 11.50 0.55
N GLY A 88 -1.66 10.68 1.58
CA GLY A 88 -0.75 10.41 2.68
C GLY A 88 -1.30 10.86 4.04
N ILE A 89 -0.67 10.35 5.09
CA ILE A 89 -1.01 10.54 6.50
C ILE A 89 0.07 11.38 7.17
N ASN A 90 -0.36 12.47 7.79
CA ASN A 90 0.48 13.40 8.56
C ASN A 90 -0.06 13.61 9.99
N SER A 91 -0.95 12.73 10.46
CA SER A 91 -1.66 12.92 11.73
C SER A 91 -0.87 12.47 12.97
N LEU A 92 0.24 11.75 12.80
CA LEU A 92 1.06 11.30 13.93
C LEU A 92 2.05 12.39 14.35
N LYS A 93 2.34 12.43 15.65
CA LYS A 93 3.28 13.41 16.25
C LYS A 93 4.71 13.26 15.72
N SER A 94 5.12 12.04 15.38
CA SER A 94 6.47 11.74 14.88
C SER A 94 6.47 11.64 13.36
N ILE A 95 7.39 12.36 12.72
CA ILE A 95 7.62 12.31 11.27
C ILE A 95 8.00 10.89 10.81
N ASP A 96 8.80 10.18 11.60
CA ASP A 96 9.21 8.80 11.28
C ASP A 96 8.01 7.86 11.32
N CYS A 97 7.12 8.03 12.31
CA CYS A 97 5.88 7.26 12.39
C CYS A 97 4.97 7.52 11.19
N ASN A 98 4.82 8.78 10.77
CA ASN A 98 4.10 9.12 9.53
C ASN A 98 4.75 8.44 8.31
N ASN A 99 6.08 8.45 8.21
CA ASN A 99 6.79 7.81 7.10
C ASN A 99 6.58 6.29 7.05
N ILE A 100 6.63 5.61 8.19
CA ILE A 100 6.37 4.16 8.30
C ILE A 100 4.94 3.83 7.86
N VAL A 101 3.95 4.54 8.38
CA VAL A 101 2.55 4.32 8.00
C VAL A 101 2.33 4.60 6.52
N ASN A 102 2.87 5.72 6.01
CA ASN A 102 2.78 6.06 4.59
C ASN A 102 3.45 4.99 3.70
N PHE A 103 4.59 4.43 4.13
CA PHE A 103 5.22 3.32 3.45
C PHE A 103 4.30 2.11 3.38
N MET A 104 3.72 1.70 4.50
CA MET A 104 2.81 0.54 4.55
C MET A 104 1.55 0.76 3.70
N VAL A 105 0.99 1.97 3.69
CA VAL A 105 -0.17 2.32 2.86
C VAL A 105 0.19 2.27 1.37
N ILE A 106 1.35 2.79 0.96
CA ILE A 106 1.82 2.71 -0.44
C ILE A 106 2.05 1.26 -0.82
N LEU A 107 2.70 0.48 0.04
CA LEU A 107 2.96 -0.94 -0.19
C LEU A 107 1.65 -1.74 -0.28
N MET A 108 0.66 -1.44 0.56
CA MET A 108 -0.65 -2.10 0.53
C MET A 108 -1.36 -1.85 -0.80
N LYS A 109 -1.38 -0.60 -1.29
CA LYS A 109 -1.94 -0.29 -2.61
C LYS A 109 -1.20 -1.02 -3.72
N TYR A 110 0.13 -1.05 -3.67
CA TYR A 110 0.93 -1.79 -4.66
C TYR A 110 0.63 -3.30 -4.60
N PHE A 111 0.48 -3.86 -3.40
CA PHE A 111 0.10 -5.25 -3.17
C PHE A 111 -1.29 -5.55 -3.75
N ILE A 112 -2.30 -4.70 -3.51
CA ILE A 112 -3.65 -4.82 -4.09
C ILE A 112 -3.56 -4.86 -5.62
N LEU A 113 -2.79 -3.97 -6.24
CA LEU A 113 -2.61 -3.97 -7.70
C LEU A 113 -1.98 -5.28 -8.20
N ASN A 114 -0.97 -5.81 -7.50
CA ASN A 114 -0.36 -7.08 -7.88
C ASN A 114 -1.32 -8.25 -7.74
N MET A 115 -2.16 -8.25 -6.70
CA MET A 115 -3.19 -9.28 -6.51
C MET A 115 -4.25 -9.21 -7.62
N LYS A 116 -4.63 -8.01 -8.08
CA LYS A 116 -5.46 -7.82 -9.28
C LYS A 116 -4.83 -8.54 -10.49
N TYR A 117 -3.56 -8.26 -10.79
CA TYR A 117 -2.90 -8.88 -11.95
C TYR A 117 -2.76 -10.40 -11.81
N LYS A 118 -2.66 -10.92 -10.58
CA LYS A 118 -2.67 -12.36 -10.30
C LYS A 118 -4.07 -12.98 -10.29
N LYS A 119 -5.13 -12.17 -10.43
CA LYS A 119 -6.54 -12.60 -10.30
C LYS A 119 -6.81 -13.31 -8.98
N GLN A 120 -6.19 -12.83 -7.90
CA GLN A 120 -6.35 -13.38 -6.56
C GLN A 120 -6.94 -12.32 -5.64
N VAL A 121 -7.87 -12.71 -4.78
CA VAL A 121 -8.38 -11.82 -3.74
C VAL A 121 -7.25 -11.56 -2.73
N PRO A 122 -6.95 -10.30 -2.37
CA PRO A 122 -5.82 -10.03 -1.52
C PRO A 122 -6.05 -10.58 -0.11
N ASN A 123 -4.97 -11.04 0.54
CA ASN A 123 -4.99 -11.58 1.91
C ASN A 123 -3.94 -10.84 2.74
N PHE A 124 -4.29 -10.45 3.96
CA PHE A 124 -3.39 -9.70 4.84
C PHE A 124 -2.16 -10.50 5.29
N SER A 125 -2.24 -11.82 5.46
CA SER A 125 -1.04 -12.62 5.78
C SER A 125 -0.01 -12.56 4.64
N CYS A 126 -0.48 -12.61 3.38
CA CYS A 126 0.36 -12.43 2.19
C CYS A 126 0.94 -11.01 2.11
N PHE A 127 0.18 -10.00 2.53
CA PHE A 127 0.67 -8.63 2.65
C PHE A 127 1.79 -8.54 3.70
N VAL A 128 1.58 -9.10 4.90
CA VAL A 128 2.60 -9.12 5.98
C VAL A 128 3.86 -9.82 5.50
N HIS A 129 3.76 -10.94 4.79
CA HIS A 129 4.90 -11.60 4.18
C HIS A 129 5.63 -10.68 3.19
N SER A 130 4.89 -9.98 2.32
CA SER A 130 5.46 -9.01 1.37
C SER A 130 6.15 -7.85 2.09
N LEU A 131 5.59 -7.37 3.20
CA LEU A 131 6.18 -6.34 4.06
C LEU A 131 7.49 -6.81 4.71
N LYS A 132 7.53 -8.04 5.27
CA LYS A 132 8.74 -8.64 5.84
C LYS A 132 9.87 -8.68 4.80
N LEU A 133 9.57 -9.15 3.58
CA LEU A 133 10.55 -9.20 2.49
C LEU A 133 11.09 -7.81 2.12
N LYS A 134 10.21 -6.79 2.06
CA LYS A 134 10.63 -5.42 1.74
C LYS A 134 11.54 -4.82 2.83
N ILE A 135 11.23 -5.07 4.10
CA ILE A 135 12.05 -4.63 5.22
C ILE A 135 13.41 -5.34 5.20
N GLN A 136 13.45 -6.63 4.90
CA GLN A 136 14.71 -7.37 4.79
C GLN A 136 15.60 -6.81 3.66
N ILE A 137 15.03 -6.54 2.48
CA ILE A 137 15.78 -5.91 1.38
C ILE A 137 16.31 -4.53 1.81
N GLU A 138 15.50 -3.72 2.48
CA GLU A 138 15.93 -2.41 2.99
C GLU A 138 17.08 -2.53 4.00
N LYS A 139 17.07 -3.59 4.83
CA LYS A 139 18.16 -3.91 5.76
C LYS A 139 19.47 -4.24 5.04
N GLU A 140 19.42 -5.11 4.03
CA GLU A 140 20.62 -5.48 3.25
C GLU A 140 21.23 -4.26 2.53
N ILE A 141 20.39 -3.38 1.99
CA ILE A 141 20.82 -2.11 1.39
C ILE A 141 21.48 -1.21 2.44
N ALA A 142 20.90 -1.10 3.65
CA ALA A 142 21.45 -0.30 4.74
C ALA A 142 22.79 -0.84 5.25
N LEU A 143 22.95 -2.17 5.31
CA LEU A 143 24.23 -2.82 5.64
C LEU A 143 25.29 -2.49 4.60
N SER A 144 24.95 -2.62 3.32
CA SER A 144 25.87 -2.35 2.19
C SER A 144 26.34 -0.89 2.15
N ASN A 145 25.48 0.04 2.60
CA ASN A 145 25.74 1.48 2.60
C ASN A 145 26.23 2.02 3.96
N TYR A 146 26.49 1.17 4.95
CA TYR A 146 26.87 1.57 6.32
C TYR A 146 25.87 2.51 7.03
N THR A 147 24.58 2.41 6.69
CA THR A 147 23.48 3.22 7.24
C THR A 147 22.51 2.43 8.15
N LEU A 148 23.00 1.33 8.74
CA LEU A 148 22.18 0.44 9.59
C LEU A 148 21.46 1.16 10.74
N HIS A 149 22.11 2.13 11.38
CA HIS A 149 21.50 2.92 12.47
C HIS A 149 20.21 3.66 12.04
N ILE A 150 20.17 4.16 10.79
CA ILE A 150 18.98 4.83 10.23
C ILE A 150 17.86 3.80 10.00
N PHE A 151 18.21 2.62 9.50
CA PHE A 151 17.28 1.51 9.32
C PHE A 151 16.67 1.09 10.68
N GLU A 152 17.49 0.92 11.71
CA GLU A 152 17.03 0.53 13.04
C GLU A 152 16.13 1.60 13.67
N GLN A 153 16.48 2.88 13.54
CA GLN A 153 15.65 3.98 14.02
C GLN A 153 14.25 3.97 13.36
N LYS A 154 14.17 3.61 12.08
CA LYS A 154 12.90 3.52 11.34
C LYS A 154 12.09 2.28 11.70
N TRP A 155 12.72 1.11 11.82
CA TRP A 155 11.99 -0.16 11.93
C TRP A 155 11.91 -0.75 13.35
N ASN A 156 12.59 -0.17 14.34
CA ASN A 156 12.62 -0.67 15.73
C ASN A 156 11.23 -0.92 16.36
N ARG A 157 10.20 -0.16 15.96
CA ARG A 157 8.83 -0.27 16.49
C ARG A 157 8.06 -1.45 15.90
N ILE A 158 8.40 -1.87 14.69
CA ILE A 158 7.68 -2.93 13.98
C ILE A 158 8.33 -4.27 14.32
N LYS A 159 7.65 -5.05 15.13
CA LYS A 159 8.05 -6.40 15.51
C LYS A 159 7.10 -7.40 14.89
N PHE A 160 7.63 -8.29 14.07
CA PHE A 160 6.83 -9.39 13.55
C PHE A 160 6.87 -10.52 14.57
N SER A 161 5.69 -10.96 15.04
CA SER A 161 5.54 -12.26 15.66
C SER A 161 5.70 -13.39 14.64
#